data_AF-J1B8J7-F1
#
_entry.id   AF-J1B8J7-F1
#
_cell.length_a   1.000
_cell.length_b   1.000
_cell.length_c   1.000
_cell.angle_alpha   90.00
_cell.angle_beta   90.00
_cell.angle_gamma   90.00
#
_symmetry.space_group_name_H-M   'P 1'
#
loop_
_entity.id
_entity.type
_entity.pdbx_description
1 polymer ?
#
loop_
_entity_poly.entity_id
_entity_poly.type
_entity_poly.pdbx_seq_one_letter_code
_entity_poly.pdbx_strand_id
1 'polypeptide(L)'
;MSFNADVTTVVRATDYSDEITRERLLARDGSEHMGHAALEAMWDQRGIDIAGGVGGIGQGRNSLDLIGYTPGELHIGHCHGGTSRVLIFAGDGRAVPAGSAPSIGQRLLADTEFVEKMKEMPALWKAVVSGQVVIYWDMVFAPSGRIHDCLFSSTPVSLPPSDMAALNAAIGI
;
A
#
# COMPACT_ATOMS: atom_id res chain seq x y z
N MET A 1 12.24 -46.65 -21.13
CA MET A 1 11.60 -45.52 -21.83
C MET A 1 12.49 -45.08 -22.97
N SER A 2 11.90 -44.64 -24.09
CA SER A 2 12.66 -44.11 -25.24
C SER A 2 13.01 -42.66 -24.97
N PHE A 3 14.22 -42.22 -25.31
CA PHE A 3 14.69 -40.84 -25.19
C PHE A 3 13.68 -39.80 -25.70
N ASN A 4 12.95 -40.11 -26.79
CA ASN A 4 11.93 -39.23 -27.36
C ASN A 4 10.66 -39.10 -26.48
N ALA A 5 10.31 -40.15 -25.73
CA ALA A 5 9.20 -40.10 -24.78
C ALA A 5 9.55 -39.25 -23.54
N ASP A 6 10.81 -39.31 -23.11
CA ASP A 6 11.32 -38.51 -22.00
C ASP A 6 11.40 -37.02 -22.37
N VAL A 7 11.90 -36.69 -23.58
CA VAL A 7 11.91 -35.30 -24.10
C VAL A 7 10.49 -34.73 -24.20
N THR A 8 9.53 -35.50 -24.71
CA THR A 8 8.12 -35.05 -24.82
C THR A 8 7.50 -34.80 -23.44
N THR A 9 7.86 -35.61 -22.44
CA THR A 9 7.38 -35.45 -21.06
C THR A 9 7.96 -34.19 -20.42
N VAL A 10 9.25 -33.91 -20.63
CA VAL A 10 9.91 -32.70 -20.13
C VAL A 10 9.29 -31.45 -20.77
N VAL A 11 9.09 -31.43 -22.09
CA VAL A 11 8.45 -30.29 -22.78
C VAL A 11 7.06 -30.01 -22.23
N ARG A 12 6.22 -31.04 -22.05
CA ARG A 12 4.89 -30.87 -21.44
C ARG A 12 4.93 -30.34 -20.01
N ALA A 13 5.90 -30.79 -19.21
CA ALA A 13 6.08 -30.30 -17.85
C ALA A 13 6.52 -28.83 -17.83
N THR A 14 7.38 -28.41 -18.76
CA THR A 14 7.78 -27.00 -18.94
C THR A 14 6.60 -26.14 -19.38
N ASP A 15 5.85 -26.56 -20.40
CA ASP A 15 4.68 -25.83 -20.89
C ASP A 15 3.63 -25.64 -19.77
N TYR A 16 3.36 -26.69 -19.00
CA TYR A 16 2.43 -26.63 -17.86
C TYR A 16 2.95 -25.73 -16.73
N SER A 17 4.26 -25.73 -16.48
CA SER A 17 4.89 -24.84 -15.50
C SER A 17 4.75 -23.36 -15.92
N ASP A 18 4.91 -23.07 -17.20
CA ASP A 18 4.77 -21.71 -17.75
C ASP A 18 3.31 -21.23 -17.68
N GLU A 19 2.35 -22.11 -17.96
CA GLU A 19 0.91 -21.84 -17.82
C GLU A 19 0.56 -21.50 -16.36
N ILE A 20 0.94 -22.37 -15.40
CA ILE A 20 0.74 -22.10 -13.96
C ILE A 20 1.40 -20.78 -13.54
N THR A 21 2.60 -20.50 -14.05
CA THR A 21 3.31 -19.26 -13.73
C THR A 21 2.55 -18.04 -14.22
N ARG A 22 2.03 -18.08 -15.45
CA ARG A 22 1.20 -17.01 -16.02
C ARG A 22 -0.10 -16.82 -15.23
N GLU A 23 -0.79 -17.91 -14.91
CA GLU A 23 -2.03 -17.84 -14.10
C GLU A 23 -1.78 -17.23 -12.72
N ARG A 24 -0.67 -17.60 -12.07
CA ARG A 24 -0.28 -17.01 -10.77
C ARG A 24 0.05 -15.52 -10.88
N LEU A 25 0.70 -15.09 -11.96
CA LEU A 25 0.96 -13.68 -12.20
C LEU A 25 -0.34 -12.90 -12.41
N LEU A 26 -1.25 -13.41 -13.24
CA LEU A 26 -2.57 -12.78 -13.44
C LEU A 26 -3.40 -12.71 -12.16
N ALA A 27 -3.39 -13.79 -11.36
CA ALA A 27 -4.08 -13.81 -10.08
C ALA A 27 -3.48 -12.78 -9.10
N ARG A 28 -2.16 -12.63 -9.10
CA ARG A 28 -1.46 -11.61 -8.31
C ARG A 28 -1.82 -10.20 -8.78
N ASP A 29 -1.78 -9.94 -10.08
CA ASP A 29 -2.15 -8.64 -10.65
C ASP A 29 -3.59 -8.29 -10.29
N GLY A 30 -4.52 -9.24 -10.42
CA GLY A 30 -5.91 -9.05 -10.01
C GLY A 30 -6.07 -8.75 -8.52
N SER A 31 -5.22 -9.35 -7.68
CA SER A 31 -5.17 -9.08 -6.25
C SER A 31 -4.66 -7.68 -5.92
N GLU A 32 -3.60 -7.22 -6.61
CA GLU A 32 -3.03 -5.88 -6.45
C GLU A 32 -4.05 -4.80 -6.86
N HIS A 33 -4.69 -4.96 -8.02
CA HIS A 33 -5.75 -4.04 -8.49
C HIS A 33 -6.96 -4.01 -7.54
N MET A 34 -7.35 -5.17 -7.01
CA MET A 34 -8.48 -5.26 -6.09
C MET A 34 -8.21 -4.52 -4.77
N GLY A 35 -6.95 -4.46 -4.30
CA GLY A 35 -6.59 -3.67 -3.12
C GLY A 35 -7.01 -2.21 -3.25
N HIS A 36 -6.67 -1.57 -4.37
CA HIS A 36 -7.03 -0.17 -4.62
C HIS A 36 -8.54 0.01 -4.78
N ALA A 37 -9.20 -0.83 -5.59
CA ALA A 37 -10.64 -0.75 -5.80
C ALA A 37 -11.42 -0.91 -4.49
N ALA A 38 -10.97 -1.81 -3.62
CA ALA A 38 -11.55 -2.00 -2.30
C ALA A 38 -11.28 -0.79 -1.39
N LEU A 39 -10.10 -0.17 -1.43
CA LEU A 39 -9.81 1.03 -0.64
C LEU A 39 -10.73 2.19 -1.03
N GLU A 40 -10.88 2.47 -2.32
CA GLU A 40 -11.78 3.50 -2.85
C GLU A 40 -13.24 3.23 -2.40
N ALA A 41 -13.71 1.99 -2.54
CA ALA A 41 -15.06 1.62 -2.13
C ALA A 41 -15.27 1.75 -0.60
N MET A 42 -14.26 1.40 0.20
CA MET A 42 -14.35 1.50 1.66
C MET A 42 -14.33 2.96 2.13
N TRP A 43 -13.58 3.82 1.46
CA TRP A 43 -13.52 5.27 1.72
C TRP A 43 -14.80 5.98 1.31
N ASP A 44 -15.35 5.67 0.13
CA ASP A 44 -16.64 6.19 -0.32
C ASP A 44 -17.76 5.86 0.67
N GLN A 45 -17.84 4.61 1.13
CA GLN A 45 -18.80 4.19 2.16
C GLN A 45 -18.66 4.92 3.50
N ARG A 46 -17.49 5.51 3.77
CA ARG A 46 -17.17 6.23 5.01
C ARG A 46 -17.20 7.74 4.84
N GLY A 47 -17.48 8.25 3.64
CA GLY A 47 -17.46 9.68 3.34
C GLY A 47 -16.06 10.28 3.43
N ILE A 48 -15.03 9.50 3.07
CA ILE A 48 -13.65 9.98 2.98
C ILE A 48 -13.40 10.42 1.54
N ASP A 49 -13.15 11.71 1.35
CA ASP A 49 -12.90 12.31 0.05
C ASP A 49 -11.48 12.00 -0.41
N ILE A 50 -11.33 11.41 -1.60
CA ILE A 50 -10.02 11.17 -2.21
C ILE A 50 -9.44 12.50 -2.69
N ALA A 51 -8.27 12.87 -2.19
CA ALA A 51 -7.59 14.11 -2.58
C ALA A 51 -6.32 13.92 -3.40
N GLY A 52 -6.01 12.66 -3.71
CA GLY A 52 -4.96 12.25 -4.63
C GLY A 52 -4.63 10.78 -4.45
N GLY A 53 -4.25 10.12 -5.55
CA GLY A 53 -3.51 8.87 -5.47
C GLY A 53 -2.03 9.20 -5.30
N VAL A 54 -1.37 8.50 -4.39
CA VAL A 54 0.04 8.76 -4.00
C VAL A 54 0.99 7.68 -4.52
N GLY A 55 0.43 6.71 -5.26
CA GLY A 55 1.16 5.60 -5.79
C GLY A 55 0.22 4.83 -6.68
N GLY A 56 0.44 4.97 -7.99
CA GLY A 56 -0.17 4.05 -8.94
C GLY A 56 0.22 2.61 -8.64
N ILE A 57 -0.64 1.69 -9.07
CA ILE A 57 -0.42 0.25 -9.05
C ILE A 57 1.02 -0.06 -9.52
N GLY A 58 1.84 -0.64 -8.64
CA GLY A 58 3.17 -1.13 -9.00
C GLY A 58 4.30 -0.08 -9.08
N GLN A 59 4.17 1.13 -8.54
CA GLN A 59 5.24 2.15 -8.56
C GLN A 59 6.43 1.89 -7.62
N GLY A 60 6.50 0.70 -6.99
CA GLY A 60 7.68 0.22 -6.30
C GLY A 60 7.57 0.25 -4.77
N ARG A 61 8.66 -0.15 -4.11
CA ARG A 61 8.72 -0.28 -2.66
C ARG A 61 8.72 1.13 -2.03
N ASN A 62 7.72 1.38 -1.17
CA ASN A 62 7.58 2.52 -0.24
C ASN A 62 6.67 3.70 -0.66
N SER A 63 5.99 3.68 -1.82
CA SER A 63 4.93 4.68 -2.09
C SER A 63 3.64 4.33 -1.35
N LEU A 64 2.91 5.35 -0.91
CA LEU A 64 1.55 5.25 -0.38
C LEU A 64 0.58 5.05 -1.55
N ASP A 65 -0.60 4.50 -1.31
CA ASP A 65 -1.53 4.19 -2.41
C ASP A 65 -2.51 5.35 -2.66
N LEU A 66 -3.10 5.91 -1.60
CA LEU A 66 -4.03 7.05 -1.69
C LEU A 66 -3.89 8.00 -0.48
N ILE A 67 -4.30 9.26 -0.66
CA ILE A 67 -4.60 10.20 0.43
C ILE A 67 -6.09 10.55 0.40
N GLY A 68 -6.71 10.50 1.56
CA GLY A 68 -8.11 10.87 1.78
C GLY A 68 -8.29 11.89 2.89
N TYR A 69 -9.42 12.60 2.86
CA TYR A 69 -9.79 13.58 3.88
C TYR A 69 -11.24 13.42 4.32
N THR A 70 -11.46 13.65 5.60
CA THR A 70 -12.76 14.01 6.17
C THR A 70 -12.51 15.04 7.27
N PRO A 71 -13.48 15.90 7.66
CA PRO A 71 -13.20 16.96 8.63
C PRO A 71 -12.57 16.43 9.94
N GLY A 72 -11.33 16.87 10.21
CA GLY A 72 -10.57 16.45 11.39
C GLY A 72 -9.69 15.20 11.20
N GLU A 73 -9.72 14.58 10.02
CA GLU A 73 -8.98 13.33 9.75
C GLU A 73 -8.24 13.41 8.40
N LEU A 74 -6.99 12.95 8.40
CA LEU A 74 -6.17 12.74 7.21
C LEU A 74 -5.93 11.24 7.07
N HIS A 75 -6.44 10.64 6.00
CA HIS A 75 -6.35 9.20 5.75
C HIS A 75 -5.22 8.88 4.80
N ILE A 76 -4.40 7.91 5.20
CA ILE A 76 -3.28 7.39 4.42
C ILE A 76 -3.60 5.96 4.03
N GLY A 77 -3.91 5.78 2.75
CA GLY A 77 -4.26 4.50 2.16
C GLY A 77 -3.04 3.66 1.82
N HIS A 78 -3.04 2.40 2.25
CA HIS A 78 -2.08 1.39 1.84
C HIS A 78 -2.76 0.09 1.44
N CYS A 79 -2.46 -0.41 0.25
CA CYS A 79 -3.03 -1.60 -0.34
C CYS A 79 -1.97 -2.71 -0.42
N HIS A 80 -2.38 -3.91 -0.05
CA HIS A 80 -1.56 -5.10 -0.18
C HIS A 80 -2.31 -6.20 -0.92
N GLY A 81 -1.88 -6.44 -2.17
CA GLY A 81 -2.37 -7.54 -2.99
C GLY A 81 -1.60 -8.84 -2.73
N GLY A 82 -2.30 -9.96 -2.76
CA GLY A 82 -1.74 -11.31 -2.72
C GLY A 82 -1.85 -11.98 -1.35
N THR A 83 -1.31 -13.18 -1.24
CA THR A 83 -1.54 -14.05 -0.08
C THR A 83 -0.53 -13.84 1.06
N SER A 84 0.53 -13.07 0.85
CA SER A 84 1.51 -12.79 1.89
C SER A 84 0.96 -11.74 2.84
N ARG A 85 0.85 -12.04 4.13
CA ARG A 85 0.54 -11.01 5.15
C ARG A 85 1.79 -10.29 5.65
N VAL A 86 2.91 -10.40 4.93
CA VAL A 86 4.22 -9.90 5.36
C VAL A 86 4.84 -9.07 4.24
N LEU A 87 5.23 -7.84 4.56
CA LEU A 87 6.09 -6.98 3.74
C LEU A 87 7.55 -7.26 4.11
N ILE A 88 8.42 -7.35 3.11
CA ILE A 88 9.87 -7.47 3.31
C ILE A 88 10.52 -6.18 2.84
N PHE A 89 11.21 -5.47 3.74
CA PHE A 89 11.93 -4.25 3.37
C PHE A 89 13.23 -4.57 2.63
N ALA A 90 13.40 -3.95 1.46
CA ALA A 90 14.57 -4.16 0.60
C ALA A 90 15.90 -3.81 1.27
N GLY A 91 15.89 -2.78 2.12
CA GLY A 91 17.11 -2.19 2.67
C GLY A 91 17.78 -3.06 3.72
N ASP A 92 17.01 -3.86 4.47
CA ASP A 92 17.53 -4.63 5.62
C ASP A 92 16.93 -6.03 5.77
N GLY A 93 16.06 -6.45 4.84
CA GLY A 93 15.47 -7.79 4.84
C GLY A 93 14.48 -8.05 5.97
N ARG A 94 14.07 -7.04 6.76
CA ARG A 94 13.10 -7.23 7.84
C ARG A 94 11.74 -7.64 7.28
N ALA A 95 11.23 -8.75 7.80
CA ALA A 95 9.87 -9.24 7.60
C ALA A 95 8.96 -8.59 8.64
N VAL A 96 7.99 -7.81 8.17
CA VAL A 96 7.00 -7.12 8.99
C VAL A 96 5.61 -7.52 8.53
N PRO A 97 4.64 -7.76 9.41
CA PRO A 97 3.24 -7.83 9.00
C PRO A 97 2.87 -6.70 8.03
N ALA A 98 2.12 -6.97 6.97
CA ALA A 98 1.58 -5.94 6.09
C ALA A 98 0.83 -4.91 6.95
N GLY A 99 1.22 -3.64 6.85
CA GLY A 99 0.76 -2.57 7.74
C GLY A 99 1.62 -2.27 8.96
N SER A 100 2.67 -3.03 9.23
CA SER A 100 3.70 -2.65 10.20
C SER A 100 4.91 -2.08 9.47
N ALA A 101 4.95 -0.75 9.33
CA ALA A 101 6.18 -0.04 8.99
C ALA A 101 7.14 -0.06 10.20
N PRO A 102 8.48 0.07 10.01
CA PRO A 102 9.39 0.35 11.13
C PRO A 102 9.00 1.66 11.84
N SER A 103 8.45 2.63 11.10
CA SER A 103 7.49 3.63 11.58
C SER A 103 6.67 4.17 10.39
N ILE A 104 5.39 4.54 10.62
CA ILE A 104 4.55 5.16 9.57
C ILE A 104 5.15 6.50 9.12
N GLY A 105 5.75 7.25 10.03
CA GLY A 105 6.39 8.54 9.73
C GLY A 105 7.54 8.42 8.72
N GLN A 106 8.36 7.37 8.80
CA GLN A 106 9.42 7.13 7.81
C GLN A 106 8.86 6.85 6.40
N ARG A 107 7.71 6.19 6.30
CA ARG A 107 7.05 5.97 5.00
C ARG A 107 6.52 7.27 4.43
N LEU A 108 5.83 8.07 5.25
CA LEU A 108 5.35 9.39 4.84
C LEU A 108 6.50 10.28 4.37
N LEU A 109 7.64 10.25 5.07
CA LEU A 109 8.82 11.06 4.72
C LEU A 109 9.50 10.59 3.43
N ALA A 110 9.52 9.29 3.18
CA ALA A 110 10.11 8.71 1.97
C ALA A 110 9.24 8.91 0.73
N ASP A 111 7.96 9.22 0.93
CA ASP A 111 7.00 9.46 -0.14
C ASP A 111 7.04 10.93 -0.58
N THR A 112 7.69 11.16 -1.72
CA THR A 112 7.84 12.51 -2.29
C THR A 112 6.49 13.14 -2.62
N GLU A 113 5.52 12.37 -3.10
CA GLU A 113 4.20 12.89 -3.47
C GLU A 113 3.43 13.35 -2.22
N PHE A 114 3.48 12.57 -1.12
CA PHE A 114 2.96 13.00 0.17
C PHE A 114 3.60 14.31 0.63
N VAL A 115 4.93 14.39 0.60
CA VAL A 115 5.66 15.58 1.07
C VAL A 115 5.30 16.82 0.23
N GLU A 116 5.30 16.72 -1.09
CA GLU A 116 4.91 17.84 -1.97
C GLU A 116 3.45 18.24 -1.75
N LYS A 117 2.55 17.27 -1.60
CA LYS A 117 1.13 17.53 -1.32
C LYS A 117 0.93 18.27 0.01
N MET A 118 1.71 17.94 1.04
CA MET A 118 1.66 18.66 2.32
C MET A 118 2.27 20.07 2.22
N LYS A 119 3.27 20.28 1.35
CA LYS A 119 3.80 21.63 1.05
C LYS A 119 2.74 22.53 0.41
N GLU A 120 1.91 21.97 -0.46
CA GLU A 120 0.79 22.69 -1.10
C GLU A 120 -0.35 23.01 -0.11
N MET A 121 -0.46 22.25 0.99
CA MET A 121 -1.50 22.39 2.01
C MET A 121 -0.91 22.66 3.41
N PRO A 122 -0.19 23.77 3.61
CA PRO A 122 0.51 24.02 4.87
C PRO A 122 -0.43 24.23 6.06
N ALA A 123 -1.66 24.68 5.82
CA ALA A 123 -2.68 24.82 6.87
C ALA A 123 -3.13 23.47 7.43
N LEU A 124 -3.31 22.48 6.55
CA LEU A 124 -3.64 21.11 6.94
C LEU A 124 -2.50 20.49 7.75
N TRP A 125 -1.26 20.60 7.27
CA TRP A 125 -0.12 20.04 8.02
C TRP A 125 0.05 20.71 9.39
N LYS A 126 -0.13 22.04 9.49
CA LYS A 126 -0.15 22.73 10.79
C LYS A 126 -1.26 22.23 11.71
N ALA A 127 -2.43 21.89 11.17
CA ALA A 127 -3.52 21.30 11.95
C ALA A 127 -3.19 19.88 12.44
N VAL A 128 -2.44 19.10 11.66
CA VAL A 128 -1.87 17.82 12.11
C VAL A 128 -0.87 18.04 13.25
N VAL A 129 0.07 18.97 13.08
CA VAL A 129 1.09 19.30 14.10
C VAL A 129 0.46 19.80 15.41
N SER A 130 -0.63 20.56 15.34
CA SER A 130 -1.35 21.04 16.52
C SER A 130 -2.27 20.00 17.17
N GLY A 131 -2.43 18.82 16.55
CA GLY A 131 -3.34 17.77 17.01
C GLY A 131 -4.82 18.03 16.70
N GLN A 132 -5.14 19.03 15.87
CA GLN A 132 -6.50 19.30 15.40
C GLN A 132 -6.95 18.33 14.31
N VAL A 133 -6.01 17.76 13.56
CA VAL A 133 -6.24 16.71 12.56
C VAL A 133 -5.51 15.45 12.99
N VAL A 134 -6.22 14.32 13.02
CA VAL A 134 -5.64 13.01 13.33
C VAL A 134 -5.27 12.31 12.03
N ILE A 135 -4.07 11.74 11.96
CA ILE A 135 -3.67 10.89 10.83
C ILE A 135 -4.22 9.48 11.06
N TYR A 136 -4.88 8.92 10.06
CA TYR A 136 -5.31 7.53 10.03
C TYR A 136 -4.48 6.73 9.02
N TRP A 137 -4.14 5.51 9.39
CA TRP A 137 -3.52 4.53 8.52
C TRP A 137 -4.56 3.49 8.11
N ASP A 138 -4.89 3.51 6.83
CA ASP A 138 -5.95 2.72 6.24
C ASP A 138 -5.33 1.62 5.40
N MET A 139 -5.43 0.39 5.90
CA MET A 139 -4.89 -0.80 5.26
C MET A 139 -5.99 -1.55 4.54
N VAL A 140 -5.76 -1.88 3.28
CA VAL A 140 -6.50 -2.94 2.58
C VAL A 140 -5.58 -4.12 2.34
N PHE A 141 -6.02 -5.29 2.79
CA PHE A 141 -5.43 -6.57 2.40
C PHE A 141 -6.38 -7.26 1.44
N ALA A 142 -5.97 -7.40 0.19
CA ALA A 142 -6.71 -8.06 -0.88
C ALA A 142 -6.01 -9.38 -1.24
N PRO A 143 -6.43 -10.52 -0.66
CA PRO A 143 -5.81 -11.83 -0.92
C PRO A 143 -6.17 -12.44 -2.28
N SER A 144 -7.17 -11.87 -2.96
CA SER A 144 -7.64 -12.31 -4.27
C SER A 144 -8.19 -11.12 -5.06
N GLY A 145 -8.54 -11.36 -6.33
CA GLY A 145 -9.26 -10.39 -7.17
C GLY A 145 -10.75 -10.22 -6.84
N ARG A 146 -11.21 -10.55 -5.61
CA ARG A 146 -12.61 -10.43 -5.19
C ARG A 146 -12.74 -9.46 -4.01
N ILE A 147 -13.64 -8.49 -4.13
CA ILE A 147 -13.83 -7.46 -3.10
C ILE A 147 -14.29 -8.02 -1.75
N HIS A 148 -15.08 -9.11 -1.76
CA HIS A 148 -15.56 -9.76 -0.53
C HIS A 148 -14.46 -10.46 0.28
N ASP A 149 -13.31 -10.74 -0.34
CA ASP A 149 -12.17 -11.33 0.35
C ASP A 149 -11.28 -10.26 0.99
N CYS A 150 -11.52 -8.98 0.70
CA CYS A 150 -10.71 -7.88 1.18
C CYS A 150 -10.96 -7.60 2.66
N LEU A 151 -9.87 -7.36 3.39
CA LEU A 151 -9.91 -6.90 4.77
C LEU A 151 -9.50 -5.43 4.80
N PHE A 152 -10.24 -4.62 5.55
CA PHE A 152 -9.95 -3.21 5.75
C PHE A 152 -9.73 -2.93 7.24
N SER A 153 -8.72 -2.14 7.56
CA SER A 153 -8.54 -1.57 8.90
C SER A 153 -8.15 -0.10 8.80
N SER A 154 -8.74 0.72 9.65
CA SER A 154 -8.39 2.14 9.79
C SER A 154 -7.92 2.37 11.23
N THR A 155 -6.68 2.86 11.39
CA THR A 155 -6.06 3.01 12.71
C THR A 155 -5.52 4.42 12.89
N PRO A 156 -5.90 5.15 13.94
CA PRO A 156 -5.29 6.45 14.23
C PRO A 156 -3.81 6.27 14.56
N VAL A 157 -2.99 7.18 14.04
CA VAL A 157 -1.54 7.14 14.15
C VAL A 157 -1.07 8.31 15.00
N SER A 158 -0.27 7.99 16.02
CA SER A 158 0.55 8.99 16.70
C SER A 158 1.98 8.88 16.17
N LEU A 159 2.44 9.92 15.49
CA LEU A 159 3.80 9.97 14.97
C LEU A 159 4.78 10.32 16.10
N PRO A 160 5.90 9.58 16.23
CA PRO A 160 6.95 9.95 17.17
C PRO A 160 7.43 11.38 16.94
N PRO A 161 7.83 12.13 17.99
CA PRO A 161 8.32 13.50 17.83
C PRO A 161 9.47 13.65 16.83
N SER A 162 10.35 12.65 16.71
CA SER A 162 11.43 12.63 15.72
C SER A 162 10.90 12.59 14.28
N ASP A 163 9.86 11.81 14.03
CA ASP A 163 9.25 11.65 12.71
C ASP A 163 8.50 12.92 12.34
N MET A 164 7.76 13.51 13.29
CA MET A 164 7.10 14.80 13.12
C MET A 164 8.11 15.91 12.80
N ALA A 165 9.25 15.98 13.51
CA ALA A 165 10.27 16.98 13.24
C ALA A 165 10.90 16.81 11.84
N ALA A 166 11.14 15.58 11.41
CA ALA A 166 11.69 15.30 10.08
C ALA A 166 10.69 15.68 8.96
N LEU A 167 9.41 15.35 9.14
CA LEU A 167 8.35 15.74 8.21
C LEU A 167 8.16 17.25 8.15
N ASN A 168 8.16 17.95 9.30
CA ASN A 168 8.11 19.42 9.34
C ASN A 168 9.26 20.04 8.54
N ALA A 169 10.48 19.57 8.74
CA ALA A 169 11.65 20.04 8.00
C ALA A 169 11.53 19.79 6.49
N ALA A 170 11.01 18.63 6.08
CA ALA A 170 10.81 18.28 4.68
C ALA A 170 9.71 19.11 4.01
N ILE A 171 8.63 19.41 4.74
CA ILE A 171 7.49 20.20 4.28
C ILE A 171 7.79 21.72 4.36
N GLY A 172 8.78 22.13 5.15
CA GLY A 172 9.17 23.54 5.29
C GLY A 172 8.31 24.32 6.29
N ILE A 173 7.88 23.68 7.37
CA ILE A 173 7.07 24.26 8.46
C ILE A 173 7.83 24.30 9.77
#